data_AF-A0AA38J7I4-F1
#
_entry.id   AF-A0AA38J7I4-F1
#
_cell.length_a   1.000
_cell.length_b   1.000
_cell.length_c   1.000
_cell.angle_alpha   90.00
_cell.angle_beta   90.00
_cell.angle_gamma   90.00
#
_symmetry.space_group_name_H-M   'P 1'
#
loop_
_entity.id
_entity.type
_entity.pdbx_description
1 polymer ?
#
loop_
_entity_poly.entity_id
_entity_poly.type
_entity_poly.pdbx_seq_one_letter_code
_entity_poly.pdbx_strand_id
1 'polypeptide(L)'
;MSPANSRANSPSDDEEQAELLLIQKKKEEREERARREAEQRKAEEEAEAAAEARLAEICRKKEEKKREAEEKKKKEEMEKRRKEEESRAAEAARRAAEENRKKAEMDRRMETAALVWAQIEKKKKEQQISSPVSESSTVVVGKKRKRVTMVVVPSGDPEGDDPNPGDDDDYVESDTDEDENPEEPPTSPPKQSRCSRCILKAFKCELKGKGPVFARAGRLPRRSKRVKVESPVASTSSQVIDDLRTNVRDLNTRINLQEEMLRYLILRVRKLEEANREEDEEEEESEEDRVKRTGDRKGKGRKE
;
A
#
# COMPACT_ATOMS: atom_id res chain seq x y z
N MET A 1 104.77 2.96 33.24
CA MET A 1 103.37 3.19 33.66
C MET A 1 103.19 4.69 33.75
N SER A 2 102.58 5.30 32.73
CA SER A 2 102.34 6.74 32.69
C SER A 2 100.95 7.04 33.25
N PRO A 3 100.81 7.92 34.26
CA PRO A 3 99.50 8.30 34.74
C PRO A 3 98.85 9.23 33.72
N ALA A 4 97.68 8.83 33.21
CA ALA A 4 96.83 9.68 32.41
C ALA A 4 96.37 10.86 33.27
N ASN A 5 96.79 12.06 32.87
CA ASN A 5 96.48 13.31 33.55
C ASN A 5 95.06 13.74 33.15
N SER A 6 94.05 13.30 33.92
CA SER A 6 92.66 13.76 33.78
C SER A 6 92.55 15.18 34.35
N ARG A 7 92.89 16.17 33.52
CA ARG A 7 92.69 17.59 33.82
C ARG A 7 91.19 17.88 33.73
N ALA A 8 90.53 17.93 34.88
CA ALA A 8 89.15 18.38 34.98
C ALA A 8 89.09 19.85 34.57
N ASN A 9 88.54 20.14 33.40
CA ASN A 9 88.12 21.49 33.04
C ASN A 9 86.81 21.75 33.81
N SER A 10 86.91 22.51 34.90
CA SER A 10 85.74 23.13 35.50
C SER A 10 85.17 24.10 34.47
N PRO A 11 83.86 24.03 34.17
CA PRO A 11 83.21 25.02 33.32
C PRO A 11 83.44 26.41 33.90
N SER A 12 83.63 27.42 33.05
CA SER A 12 83.74 28.80 33.53
C SER A 12 82.36 29.29 33.99
N ASP A 13 82.31 30.23 34.93
CA ASP A 13 81.05 30.82 35.43
C ASP A 13 80.16 31.38 34.29
N ASP A 14 80.76 31.75 33.15
CA ASP A 14 80.05 32.22 31.95
C ASP A 14 79.29 31.08 31.21
N GLU A 15 79.82 29.85 31.24
CA GLU A 15 79.17 28.68 30.63
C GLU A 15 77.94 28.26 31.45
N GLU A 16 78.02 28.32 32.78
CA GLU A 16 76.87 28.03 33.65
C GLU A 16 75.73 29.05 33.48
N GLN A 17 76.06 30.34 33.31
CA GLN A 17 75.06 31.37 33.01
C GLN A 17 74.39 31.17 31.65
N ALA A 18 75.14 30.76 30.63
CA ALA A 18 74.60 30.46 29.31
C ALA A 18 73.65 29.24 29.34
N GLU A 19 73.98 28.21 30.12
CA GLU A 19 73.11 27.04 30.31
C GLU A 19 71.80 27.40 31.02
N LEU A 20 71.84 28.25 32.05
CA LEU A 20 70.65 28.71 32.76
C LEU A 20 69.70 29.49 31.83
N LEU A 21 70.25 30.36 30.98
CA LEU A 21 69.45 31.10 29.98
C LEU A 21 68.83 30.17 28.94
N LEU A 22 69.55 29.14 28.49
CA LEU A 22 69.02 28.12 27.57
C LEU A 22 67.91 27.29 28.22
N ILE A 23 68.05 26.94 29.50
CA ILE A 23 67.02 26.23 30.26
C ILE A 23 65.77 27.10 30.41
N GLN A 24 65.92 28.39 30.75
CA GLN A 24 64.80 29.31 30.87
C GLN A 24 64.06 29.49 29.54
N LYS A 25 64.79 29.72 28.45
CA LYS A 25 64.21 29.83 27.10
C LYS A 25 63.45 28.57 26.68
N LYS A 26 64.01 27.39 26.97
CA LYS A 26 63.33 26.10 26.70
C LYS A 26 62.07 25.94 27.56
N LYS A 27 62.06 26.44 28.80
CA LYS A 27 60.88 26.42 29.66
C LYS A 27 59.78 27.32 29.10
N GLU A 28 60.12 28.55 28.72
CA GLU A 28 59.18 29.50 28.11
C GLU A 28 58.60 28.96 26.79
N GLU A 29 59.41 28.35 25.92
CA GLU A 29 58.92 27.74 24.67
C GLU A 29 57.95 26.57 24.93
N ARG A 30 58.22 25.74 25.95
CA ARG A 30 57.32 24.65 26.34
C ARG A 30 55.99 25.19 26.90
N GLU A 31 56.04 26.25 27.71
CA GLU A 31 54.84 26.89 28.24
C GLU A 31 54.02 27.55 27.11
N GLU A 32 54.66 28.21 26.15
CA GLU A 32 53.99 28.78 24.99
C GLU A 32 53.34 27.68 24.11
N ARG A 33 54.05 26.58 23.87
CA ARG A 33 53.50 25.43 23.14
C ARG A 33 52.29 24.84 23.85
N ALA A 34 52.37 24.66 25.17
CA ALA A 34 51.25 24.17 25.98
C ALA A 34 50.03 25.12 25.93
N ARG A 35 50.26 26.45 25.89
CA ARG A 35 49.18 27.43 25.72
C ARG A 35 48.51 27.31 24.34
N ARG A 36 49.31 27.19 23.27
CA ARG A 36 48.78 27.02 21.90
C ARG A 36 48.02 25.70 21.75
N GLU A 37 48.52 24.61 22.31
CA GLU A 37 47.81 23.32 22.32
C GLU A 37 46.51 23.40 23.12
N ALA A 38 46.48 24.09 24.27
CA ALA A 38 45.26 24.30 25.04
C ALA A 38 44.25 25.18 24.31
N GLU A 39 44.70 26.20 23.58
CA GLU A 39 43.86 27.05 22.73
C GLU A 39 43.29 26.26 21.54
N GLN A 40 44.11 25.45 20.88
CA GLN A 40 43.67 24.56 19.80
C GLN A 40 42.62 23.56 20.28
N ARG A 41 42.81 22.93 21.45
CA ARG A 41 41.80 22.02 22.02
C ARG A 41 40.48 22.73 22.32
N LYS A 42 40.53 23.96 22.85
CA LYS A 42 39.31 24.75 23.07
C LYS A 42 38.60 25.10 21.76
N ALA A 43 39.35 25.47 20.73
CA ALA A 43 38.80 25.75 19.41
C ALA A 43 38.20 24.50 18.75
N GLU A 44 38.84 23.33 18.93
CA GLU A 44 38.34 22.04 18.44
C GLU A 44 37.05 21.63 19.17
N GLU A 45 37.00 21.75 20.50
CA GLU A 45 35.80 21.50 21.30
C GLU A 45 34.65 22.44 20.91
N GLU A 46 34.94 23.73 20.67
CA GLU A 46 33.94 24.69 20.18
C GLU A 46 33.44 24.34 18.77
N ALA A 47 34.34 23.90 17.89
CA ALA A 47 33.98 23.47 16.54
C ALA A 47 33.12 22.20 16.55
N GLU A 48 33.43 21.23 17.43
CA GLU A 48 32.63 20.03 17.62
C GLU A 48 31.24 20.37 18.15
N ALA A 49 31.14 21.23 19.17
CA ALA A 49 29.85 21.69 19.70
C ALA A 49 29.02 22.44 18.63
N ALA A 50 29.66 23.26 17.79
CA ALA A 50 29.00 23.94 16.68
C ALA A 50 28.51 22.95 15.60
N ALA A 51 29.28 21.90 15.31
CA ALA A 51 28.89 20.85 14.38
C ALA A 51 27.69 20.04 14.90
N GLU A 52 27.71 19.67 16.19
CA GLU A 52 26.60 18.98 16.86
C GLU A 52 25.32 19.83 16.83
N ALA A 53 25.43 21.13 17.13
CA ALA A 53 24.28 22.05 17.09
C ALA A 53 23.66 22.15 15.69
N ARG A 54 24.49 22.18 14.63
CA ARG A 54 24.00 22.17 13.24
C ARG A 54 23.30 20.87 12.88
N LEU A 55 23.84 19.72 13.30
CA LEU A 55 23.17 18.43 13.09
C LEU A 55 21.83 18.35 13.83
N ALA A 56 21.76 18.84 15.06
CA ALA A 56 20.52 18.90 15.83
C ALA A 56 19.46 19.77 15.14
N GLU A 57 19.86 20.91 14.55
CA GLU A 57 18.94 21.78 13.79
C GLU A 57 18.42 21.08 12.52
N ILE A 58 19.28 20.41 11.76
CA ILE A 58 18.89 19.64 10.57
C ILE A 58 17.91 18.52 10.95
N CYS A 59 18.17 17.81 12.04
CA CYS A 59 17.28 16.76 12.55
C CYS A 59 15.90 17.33 12.92
N ARG A 60 15.83 18.47 13.62
CA ARG A 60 14.56 19.13 13.95
C ARG A 60 13.78 19.54 12.70
N LYS A 61 14.45 20.17 11.72
CA LYS A 61 13.83 20.56 10.44
C LYS A 61 13.30 19.36 9.67
N LYS A 62 14.01 18.23 9.68
CA LYS A 62 13.53 16.98 9.05
C LYS A 62 12.29 16.42 9.76
N GLU A 63 12.24 16.49 11.09
CA GLU A 63 11.08 16.02 11.86
C GLU A 63 9.86 16.93 11.66
N GLU A 64 10.05 18.25 11.65
CA GLU A 64 9.00 19.22 11.37
C GLU A 64 8.38 18.99 9.98
N LYS A 65 9.20 18.85 8.93
CA LYS A 65 8.73 18.52 7.58
C LYS A 65 7.95 17.20 7.52
N LYS A 66 8.35 16.19 8.30
CA LYS A 66 7.60 14.92 8.40
C LYS A 66 6.23 15.12 9.04
N ARG A 67 6.14 15.92 10.11
CA ARG A 67 4.87 16.25 10.78
C ARG A 67 3.93 17.05 9.88
N GLU A 68 4.45 18.04 9.16
CA GLU A 68 3.68 18.83 8.18
C GLU A 68 3.13 17.95 7.05
N ALA A 69 3.95 17.04 6.52
CA ALA A 69 3.52 16.09 5.49
C ALA A 69 2.43 15.13 6.00
N GLU A 70 2.54 14.66 7.25
CA GLU A 70 1.52 13.82 7.87
C GLU A 70 0.21 14.59 8.10
N GLU A 71 0.28 15.84 8.56
CA GLU A 71 -0.90 16.69 8.73
C GLU A 71 -1.57 16.98 7.40
N LYS A 72 -0.80 17.28 6.35
CA LYS A 72 -1.32 17.47 4.99
C LYS A 72 -2.04 16.22 4.48
N LYS A 73 -1.44 15.04 4.65
CA LYS A 73 -2.05 13.76 4.27
C LYS A 73 -3.35 13.50 5.02
N LYS A 74 -3.41 13.80 6.33
CA LYS A 74 -4.64 13.69 7.13
C LYS A 74 -5.73 14.64 6.65
N LYS A 75 -5.38 15.89 6.31
CA LYS A 75 -6.33 16.87 5.75
C LYS A 75 -6.91 16.40 4.41
N GLU A 76 -6.06 15.93 3.50
CA GLU A 76 -6.49 15.38 2.20
C GLU A 76 -7.39 14.14 2.38
N GLU A 77 -7.09 13.25 3.31
CA GLU A 77 -7.93 12.08 3.61
C GLU A 77 -9.30 12.50 4.16
N MET A 78 -9.34 13.46 5.09
CA MET A 78 -10.60 13.98 5.63
C MET A 78 -11.44 14.69 4.56
N GLU A 79 -10.81 15.44 3.67
CA GLU A 79 -11.50 16.06 2.53
C GLU A 79 -12.06 15.02 1.57
N LYS A 80 -11.29 13.97 1.25
CA LYS A 80 -11.76 12.86 0.42
C LYS A 80 -13.00 12.18 1.03
N ARG A 81 -12.97 11.88 2.33
CA ARG A 81 -14.11 11.29 3.04
C ARG A 81 -15.34 12.21 3.01
N ARG A 82 -15.14 13.52 3.19
CA ARG A 82 -16.23 14.50 3.09
C ARG A 82 -16.86 14.52 1.69
N LYS A 83 -16.06 14.52 0.63
CA LYS A 83 -16.55 14.48 -0.77
C LYS A 83 -17.31 13.19 -1.06
N GLU A 84 -16.85 12.06 -0.53
CA GLU A 84 -17.54 10.78 -0.68
C GLU A 84 -18.89 10.77 0.06
N GLU A 85 -18.93 11.30 1.29
CA GLU A 85 -20.19 11.44 2.04
C GLU A 85 -21.18 12.37 1.34
N GLU A 86 -20.70 13.49 0.79
CA GLU A 86 -21.51 14.41 -0.01
C GLU A 86 -22.07 13.74 -1.27
N SER A 87 -21.25 12.94 -1.97
CA SER A 87 -21.69 12.14 -3.13
C SER A 87 -22.78 11.14 -2.74
N ARG A 88 -22.59 10.38 -1.65
CA ARG A 88 -23.60 9.43 -1.16
C ARG A 88 -24.91 10.13 -0.77
N ALA A 89 -24.83 11.30 -0.13
CA ALA A 89 -26.00 12.09 0.23
C ALA A 89 -26.74 12.61 -1.01
N ALA A 90 -26.02 13.09 -2.02
CA ALA A 90 -26.60 13.54 -3.28
C ALA A 90 -27.28 12.38 -4.04
N GLU A 91 -26.68 11.19 -4.05
CA GLU A 91 -27.26 10.00 -4.67
C GLU A 91 -28.52 9.53 -3.94
N ALA A 92 -28.50 9.51 -2.60
CA ALA A 92 -29.69 9.21 -1.79
C ALA A 92 -30.82 10.20 -2.05
N ALA A 93 -30.52 11.49 -2.16
CA ALA A 93 -31.49 12.53 -2.50
C ALA A 93 -32.09 12.31 -3.90
N ARG A 94 -31.28 11.92 -4.89
CA ARG A 94 -31.77 11.58 -6.24
C ARG A 94 -32.72 10.39 -6.22
N ARG A 95 -32.37 9.30 -5.52
CA ARG A 95 -33.25 8.13 -5.38
C ARG A 95 -34.58 8.49 -4.71
N ALA A 96 -34.54 9.28 -3.64
CA ALA A 96 -35.76 9.75 -2.97
C ALA A 96 -36.63 10.63 -3.88
N ALA A 97 -36.01 11.51 -4.67
CA ALA A 97 -36.73 12.32 -5.65
C ALA A 97 -37.39 11.47 -6.76
N GLU A 98 -36.70 10.44 -7.23
CA GLU A 98 -37.24 9.50 -8.22
C GLU A 98 -38.41 8.68 -7.67
N GLU A 99 -38.32 8.17 -6.44
CA GLU A 99 -39.40 7.46 -5.77
C GLU A 99 -40.63 8.35 -5.59
N ASN A 100 -40.43 9.59 -5.15
CA ASN A 100 -41.50 10.59 -5.04
C ASN A 100 -42.15 10.88 -6.39
N ARG A 101 -41.37 10.93 -7.48
CA ARG A 101 -41.90 11.10 -8.84
C ARG A 101 -42.75 9.90 -9.27
N LYS A 102 -42.28 8.68 -9.02
CA LYS A 102 -43.03 7.44 -9.32
C LYS A 102 -44.34 7.38 -8.55
N LYS A 103 -44.32 7.77 -7.27
CA LYS A 103 -45.52 7.86 -6.43
C LYS A 103 -46.52 8.88 -6.99
N ALA A 104 -46.06 10.08 -7.33
CA ALA A 104 -46.91 11.12 -7.92
C ALA A 104 -47.51 10.69 -9.28
N GLU A 105 -46.77 9.93 -10.09
CA GLU A 105 -47.29 9.37 -11.33
C GLU A 105 -48.38 8.33 -11.09
N MET A 106 -48.17 7.42 -10.12
CA MET A 106 -49.17 6.42 -9.74
C MET A 106 -50.45 7.07 -9.21
N ASP A 107 -50.33 8.11 -8.38
CA ASP A 107 -51.46 8.89 -7.87
C ASP A 107 -52.26 9.53 -9.03
N ARG A 108 -51.60 10.13 -10.02
CA ARG A 108 -52.25 10.66 -11.23
C ARG A 108 -52.99 9.59 -12.04
N ARG A 109 -52.40 8.39 -12.17
CA ARG A 109 -53.06 7.26 -12.86
C ARG A 109 -54.31 6.81 -12.10
N MET A 110 -54.24 6.76 -10.76
CA MET A 110 -55.38 6.42 -9.91
C MET A 110 -56.50 7.46 -9.97
N GLU A 111 -56.15 8.76 -9.97
CA GLU A 111 -57.13 9.84 -10.15
C GLU A 111 -57.81 9.77 -11.52
N THR A 112 -57.04 9.53 -12.58
CA THR A 112 -57.58 9.33 -13.94
C THR A 112 -58.54 8.14 -14.00
N ALA A 113 -58.15 7.01 -13.39
CA ALA A 113 -59.01 5.83 -13.33
C ALA A 113 -60.31 6.10 -12.55
N ALA A 114 -60.23 6.83 -11.43
CA ALA A 114 -61.41 7.23 -10.65
C ALA A 114 -62.38 8.09 -11.47
N LEU A 115 -61.87 9.04 -12.26
CA LEU A 115 -62.69 9.86 -13.17
C LEU A 115 -63.38 9.00 -14.25
N VAL A 116 -62.66 8.04 -14.84
CA VAL A 116 -63.24 7.10 -15.82
C VAL A 116 -64.34 6.26 -15.20
N TRP A 117 -64.13 5.73 -14.00
CA TRP A 117 -65.16 4.99 -13.26
C TRP A 117 -66.41 5.82 -12.99
N ALA A 118 -66.24 7.08 -12.55
CA ALA A 118 -67.36 8.00 -12.33
C ALA A 118 -68.15 8.27 -13.63
N GLN A 119 -67.47 8.40 -14.78
CA GLN A 119 -68.13 8.54 -16.08
C GLN A 119 -68.92 7.29 -16.48
N ILE A 120 -68.37 6.09 -16.25
CA ILE A 120 -69.07 4.83 -16.51
C ILE A 120 -70.33 4.73 -15.65
N GLU A 121 -70.22 5.06 -14.36
CA GLU A 121 -71.35 5.01 -13.43
C GLU A 121 -72.45 6.01 -13.83
N LYS A 122 -72.07 7.22 -14.27
CA LYS A 122 -73.00 8.22 -14.81
C LYS A 122 -73.73 7.71 -16.06
N LYS A 123 -73.01 7.17 -17.04
CA LYS A 123 -73.62 6.58 -18.26
C LYS A 123 -74.54 5.42 -17.94
N LYS A 124 -74.20 4.60 -16.94
CA LYS A 124 -75.05 3.50 -16.48
C LYS A 124 -76.36 4.01 -15.87
N LYS A 125 -76.32 5.08 -15.08
CA LYS A 125 -77.53 5.72 -14.52
C LYS A 125 -78.40 6.33 -15.63
N GLU A 126 -77.80 6.99 -16.63
CA GLU A 126 -78.53 7.52 -17.78
C GLU A 126 -79.23 6.42 -18.60
N GLN A 127 -78.60 5.26 -18.81
CA GLN A 127 -79.21 4.12 -19.50
C GLN A 127 -80.34 3.44 -18.69
N GLN A 128 -80.26 3.45 -17.36
CA GLN A 128 -81.34 2.94 -16.51
C GLN A 128 -82.58 3.84 -16.53
N ILE A 129 -82.40 5.14 -16.72
CA ILE A 129 -83.52 6.11 -16.79
C ILE A 129 -84.23 6.05 -18.17
N SER A 130 -83.54 5.63 -19.24
CA SER A 130 -84.11 5.53 -20.58
C SER A 130 -84.75 4.18 -20.94
N SER A 131 -84.70 3.19 -20.04
CA SER A 131 -85.39 1.91 -20.22
C SER A 131 -86.81 1.96 -19.63
N PRO A 132 -87.89 1.86 -20.43
CA PRO A 132 -89.25 1.82 -19.89
C PRO A 132 -89.46 0.53 -19.08
N VAL A 133 -89.94 0.69 -17.85
CA VAL A 133 -90.38 -0.39 -16.98
C VAL A 133 -91.45 -1.19 -17.72
N SER A 134 -91.08 -2.38 -18.21
CA SER A 134 -92.00 -3.38 -18.72
C SER A 134 -92.08 -4.47 -17.65
N GLU A 135 -93.23 -4.52 -16.97
CA GLU A 135 -93.50 -5.49 -15.91
C GLU A 135 -93.58 -6.92 -16.46
N SER A 136 -92.97 -7.84 -15.69
CA SER A 136 -93.32 -9.26 -15.55
C SER A 136 -93.29 -10.19 -16.77
N SER A 137 -92.38 -11.17 -16.73
CA SER A 137 -92.78 -12.59 -16.72
C SER A 137 -91.60 -13.47 -16.30
N THR A 138 -91.84 -14.27 -15.28
CA THR A 138 -90.92 -15.19 -14.61
C THR A 138 -90.56 -16.38 -15.50
N VAL A 139 -89.26 -16.61 -15.77
CA VAL A 139 -88.78 -17.85 -16.38
C VAL A 139 -87.91 -18.62 -15.38
N VAL A 140 -88.27 -19.89 -15.25
CA VAL A 140 -87.82 -20.89 -14.29
C VAL A 140 -86.32 -21.19 -14.42
N VAL A 141 -85.67 -21.33 -13.27
CA VAL A 141 -84.25 -21.67 -13.07
C VAL A 141 -83.95 -23.07 -13.62
N GLY A 142 -83.33 -23.13 -14.80
CA GLY A 142 -82.63 -24.30 -15.32
C GLY A 142 -81.17 -24.32 -14.88
N LYS A 143 -80.84 -25.15 -13.90
CA LYS A 143 -79.47 -25.48 -13.45
C LYS A 143 -78.63 -26.00 -14.64
N LYS A 144 -77.82 -25.16 -15.27
CA LYS A 144 -76.73 -25.57 -16.16
C LYS A 144 -75.39 -25.19 -15.53
N ARG A 145 -74.66 -26.20 -15.09
CA ARG A 145 -73.26 -26.12 -14.64
C ARG A 145 -72.42 -25.53 -15.77
N LYS A 146 -72.01 -24.26 -15.65
CA LYS A 146 -70.99 -23.66 -16.50
C LYS A 146 -69.63 -24.09 -15.97
N ARG A 147 -68.91 -24.89 -16.75
CA ARG A 147 -67.49 -25.18 -16.54
C ARG A 147 -66.73 -23.87 -16.70
N VAL A 148 -66.00 -23.48 -15.66
CA VAL A 148 -65.05 -22.37 -15.69
C VAL A 148 -63.79 -22.90 -16.38
N THR A 149 -63.56 -22.49 -17.62
CA THR A 149 -62.28 -22.70 -18.29
C THR A 149 -61.36 -21.55 -17.86
N MET A 150 -60.39 -21.84 -17.00
CA MET A 150 -59.29 -20.90 -16.72
C MET A 150 -58.43 -20.79 -17.98
N VAL A 151 -58.42 -19.62 -18.61
CA VAL A 151 -57.40 -19.25 -19.58
C VAL A 151 -56.20 -18.77 -18.78
N VAL A 152 -55.22 -19.64 -18.61
CA VAL A 152 -53.87 -19.27 -18.16
C VAL A 152 -53.23 -18.48 -19.29
N VAL A 153 -53.00 -17.20 -19.07
CA VAL A 153 -52.16 -16.37 -19.94
C VAL A 153 -50.72 -16.60 -19.46
N PRO A 154 -49.86 -17.32 -20.21
CA PRO A 154 -48.45 -17.39 -19.87
C PRO A 154 -47.83 -16.00 -20.04
N SER A 155 -47.29 -15.50 -18.94
CA SER A 155 -46.33 -14.42 -18.83
C SER A 155 -45.16 -14.65 -19.79
N GLY A 156 -45.09 -13.87 -20.86
CA GLY A 156 -43.89 -13.73 -21.67
C GLY A 156 -42.99 -12.65 -21.08
N ASP A 157 -41.84 -13.07 -20.56
CA ASP A 157 -40.66 -12.22 -20.37
C ASP A 157 -40.12 -11.80 -21.74
N PRO A 158 -39.95 -10.50 -22.02
CA PRO A 158 -39.03 -10.06 -23.06
C PRO A 158 -37.63 -9.97 -22.46
N GLU A 159 -36.86 -11.05 -22.61
CA GLU A 159 -35.40 -10.98 -22.58
C GLU A 159 -34.89 -10.14 -23.76
N GLY A 160 -33.86 -9.34 -23.49
CA GLY A 160 -32.79 -9.07 -24.46
C GLY A 160 -32.99 -7.87 -25.37
N ASP A 161 -32.37 -6.74 -25.01
CA ASP A 161 -31.56 -5.93 -25.92
C ASP A 161 -30.89 -4.80 -25.12
N ASP A 162 -29.72 -5.08 -24.55
CA ASP A 162 -28.74 -4.04 -24.21
C ASP A 162 -27.77 -3.92 -25.39
N PRO A 163 -27.86 -2.88 -26.24
CA PRO A 163 -26.79 -2.56 -27.16
C PRO A 163 -25.65 -1.93 -26.35
N ASN A 164 -24.52 -2.63 -26.31
CA ASN A 164 -23.24 -2.11 -25.88
C ASN A 164 -22.58 -1.37 -27.05
N PRO A 165 -22.38 -0.04 -27.02
CA PRO A 165 -21.71 0.69 -28.10
C PRO A 165 -20.37 1.29 -27.64
N GLY A 166 -19.28 0.84 -28.27
CA GLY A 166 -17.96 1.50 -28.37
C GLY A 166 -17.09 1.39 -27.11
N ASP A 167 -15.89 0.80 -27.09
CA ASP A 167 -14.88 0.63 -28.15
C ASP A 167 -14.68 1.91 -28.98
N ASP A 168 -14.21 2.95 -28.29
CA ASP A 168 -13.44 4.04 -28.89
C ASP A 168 -11.99 3.89 -28.42
N ASP A 169 -11.23 3.22 -29.28
CA ASP A 169 -9.78 3.08 -29.23
C ASP A 169 -9.14 4.38 -29.75
N ASP A 170 -8.93 5.36 -28.88
CA ASP A 170 -8.04 6.49 -29.20
C ASP A 170 -6.58 6.05 -29.04
N TYR A 171 -6.11 5.40 -30.10
CA TYR A 171 -4.73 5.10 -30.44
C TYR A 171 -3.93 6.42 -30.56
N VAL A 172 -3.21 6.81 -29.51
CA VAL A 172 -2.20 7.87 -29.61
C VAL A 172 -0.88 7.23 -30.01
N GLU A 173 -0.51 7.45 -31.28
CA GLU A 173 0.84 7.25 -31.81
C GLU A 173 1.85 7.95 -30.88
N SER A 174 2.68 7.15 -30.23
CA SER A 174 3.89 7.61 -29.59
C SER A 174 5.04 7.27 -30.53
N ASP A 175 5.54 8.28 -31.23
CA ASP A 175 6.82 8.23 -31.93
C ASP A 175 7.89 7.70 -30.96
N THR A 176 8.33 6.47 -31.23
CA THR A 176 9.48 5.86 -30.58
C THR A 176 10.61 5.96 -31.58
N ASP A 177 11.45 6.97 -31.41
CA ASP A 177 12.76 7.01 -32.03
C ASP A 177 13.57 5.81 -31.52
N GLU A 178 14.18 5.15 -32.50
CA GLU A 178 15.11 4.04 -32.39
C GLU A 178 16.34 4.45 -31.58
N ASP A 179 16.86 3.57 -30.72
CA ASP A 179 18.14 2.90 -30.95
C ASP A 179 18.64 2.11 -29.70
N GLU A 180 19.35 1.02 -30.00
CA GLU A 180 20.29 0.25 -29.16
C GLU A 180 19.77 -0.86 -28.20
N ASN A 181 19.64 -2.06 -28.80
CA ASN A 181 20.26 -3.36 -28.42
C ASN A 181 21.22 -3.30 -27.18
N PRO A 182 21.27 -4.29 -26.22
CA PRO A 182 21.51 -5.69 -26.60
C PRO A 182 21.09 -6.85 -25.65
N GLU A 183 21.29 -8.05 -26.22
CA GLU A 183 21.56 -9.38 -25.62
C GLU A 183 20.40 -10.33 -25.23
N GLU A 184 20.41 -11.47 -25.95
CA GLU A 184 19.60 -12.67 -25.75
C GLU A 184 19.90 -13.37 -24.41
N PRO A 185 18.88 -13.87 -23.68
CA PRO A 185 19.11 -14.85 -22.62
C PRO A 185 19.07 -16.30 -23.13
N PRO A 186 19.88 -17.21 -22.55
CA PRO A 186 20.03 -18.57 -23.06
C PRO A 186 18.82 -19.47 -22.81
N THR A 187 18.67 -20.43 -23.72
CA THR A 187 17.64 -21.48 -23.75
C THR A 187 17.98 -22.69 -22.85
N SER A 188 17.09 -22.94 -21.88
CA SER A 188 16.74 -24.27 -21.28
C SER A 188 17.70 -24.96 -20.27
N PRO A 189 17.26 -26.02 -19.53
CA PRO A 189 16.34 -26.00 -18.38
C PRO A 189 16.93 -26.74 -17.13
N PRO A 190 16.24 -26.75 -15.95
CA PRO A 190 16.21 -28.02 -15.22
C PRO A 190 14.89 -28.39 -14.52
N LYS A 191 14.43 -29.61 -14.85
CA LYS A 191 14.11 -30.73 -13.96
C LYS A 191 13.14 -30.49 -12.78
N GLN A 192 11.93 -31.02 -13.00
CA GLN A 192 11.10 -31.77 -12.04
C GLN A 192 10.75 -31.06 -10.72
N SER A 193 9.64 -30.32 -10.76
CA SER A 193 8.92 -29.86 -9.59
C SER A 193 8.41 -31.05 -8.75
N ARG A 194 9.08 -31.32 -7.62
CA ARG A 194 8.44 -32.05 -6.53
C ARG A 194 7.44 -31.10 -5.88
N CYS A 195 6.17 -31.51 -5.85
CA CYS A 195 5.08 -30.81 -5.16
C CYS A 195 5.53 -30.33 -3.77
N SER A 196 5.30 -29.05 -3.46
CA SER A 196 5.60 -28.40 -2.16
C SER A 196 5.02 -29.16 -0.95
N ARG A 197 3.98 -29.97 -1.16
CA ARG A 197 3.38 -30.86 -0.16
C ARG A 197 4.30 -32.01 0.28
N CYS A 198 5.29 -32.41 -0.54
CA CYS A 198 6.26 -33.45 -0.21
C CYS A 198 7.47 -32.90 0.58
N ILE A 199 7.87 -31.65 0.36
CA ILE A 199 9.00 -31.01 1.05
C ILE A 199 8.62 -30.67 2.51
N LEU A 200 7.39 -30.19 2.74
CA LEU A 200 6.88 -29.87 4.07
C LEU A 200 6.63 -31.11 4.96
N LYS A 201 6.48 -32.30 4.37
CA LYS A 201 6.30 -33.55 5.13
C LYS A 201 7.63 -34.14 5.62
N ALA A 202 8.73 -33.87 4.90
CA ALA A 202 10.09 -34.22 5.34
C ALA A 202 10.57 -33.32 6.48
N PHE A 203 10.37 -32.00 6.37
CA PHE A 203 10.82 -31.05 7.41
C PHE A 203 10.04 -31.14 8.74
N LYS A 204 8.80 -31.64 8.72
CA LYS A 204 7.98 -31.78 9.94
C LYS A 204 8.22 -33.09 10.72
N CYS A 205 9.03 -34.00 10.18
CA CYS A 205 9.42 -35.24 10.87
C CYS A 205 10.76 -35.13 11.62
N GLU A 206 11.59 -34.11 11.35
CA GLU A 206 12.90 -33.95 12.02
C GLU A 206 12.87 -33.05 13.27
N LEU A 207 11.84 -32.25 13.48
CA LEU A 207 11.76 -31.32 14.64
C LEU A 207 10.91 -31.82 15.82
N LYS A 208 10.45 -33.07 15.80
CA LYS A 208 9.84 -33.71 16.97
C LYS A 208 10.38 -35.13 17.12
N GLY A 209 11.47 -35.24 17.90
CA GLY A 209 11.97 -36.51 18.41
C GLY A 209 10.94 -37.24 19.25
N LYS A 210 10.04 -37.98 18.60
CA LYS A 210 9.19 -39.00 19.20
C LYS A 210 9.21 -40.21 18.29
N GLY A 211 9.91 -41.24 18.74
CA GLY A 211 10.02 -42.52 18.04
C GLY A 211 8.65 -43.18 17.81
N PRO A 212 8.58 -44.16 16.88
CA PRO A 212 7.36 -44.87 16.60
C PRO A 212 7.08 -45.89 17.70
N VAL A 213 6.06 -45.62 18.53
CA VAL A 213 5.47 -46.65 19.40
C VAL A 213 4.42 -47.41 18.58
N PHE A 214 4.77 -48.64 18.23
CA PHE A 214 3.82 -49.68 17.82
C PHE A 214 2.96 -50.09 19.03
N ALA A 215 1.63 -50.01 18.90
CA ALA A 215 0.65 -50.91 19.55
C ALA A 215 -0.75 -50.62 18.98
N ARG A 216 -1.29 -51.50 18.11
CA ARG A 216 -2.16 -52.66 18.43
C ARG A 216 -3.58 -52.32 18.88
N ALA A 217 -4.50 -52.61 17.97
CA ALA A 217 -5.72 -53.40 18.13
C ALA A 217 -6.83 -52.94 19.08
N GLY A 218 -7.97 -52.58 18.46
CA GLY A 218 -9.26 -53.24 18.68
C GLY A 218 -10.12 -52.78 19.84
N ARG A 219 -11.33 -52.28 19.53
CA ARG A 219 -12.62 -52.92 19.88
C ARG A 219 -13.82 -52.01 19.56
N LEU A 220 -14.68 -52.57 18.70
CA LEU A 220 -16.16 -52.60 18.69
C LEU A 220 -17.00 -51.30 18.65
N PRO A 221 -18.00 -51.22 17.74
CA PRO A 221 -18.99 -50.15 17.71
C PRO A 221 -20.17 -50.48 18.63
N ARG A 222 -20.41 -49.66 19.66
CA ARG A 222 -21.68 -49.67 20.39
C ARG A 222 -22.68 -48.73 19.73
N ARG A 223 -23.54 -49.31 18.90
CA ARG A 223 -24.82 -48.74 18.45
C ARG A 223 -25.63 -48.29 19.67
N SER A 224 -25.64 -47.00 19.94
CA SER A 224 -26.64 -46.34 20.76
C SER A 224 -27.44 -45.44 19.84
N LYS A 225 -28.63 -45.89 19.45
CA LYS A 225 -29.62 -45.06 18.74
C LYS A 225 -30.12 -44.00 19.71
N ARG A 226 -29.38 -42.89 19.85
CA ARG A 226 -29.96 -41.63 20.33
C ARG A 226 -30.60 -40.98 19.11
N VAL A 227 -31.91 -40.80 19.16
CA VAL A 227 -32.64 -39.91 18.25
C VAL A 227 -32.03 -38.53 18.46
N LYS A 228 -31.15 -38.16 17.54
CA LYS A 228 -30.54 -36.85 17.48
C LYS A 228 -31.61 -35.95 16.86
N VAL A 229 -32.31 -35.21 17.71
CA VAL A 229 -33.07 -34.04 17.27
C VAL A 229 -32.00 -33.05 16.83
N GLU A 230 -31.60 -33.13 15.57
CA GLU A 230 -30.73 -32.15 14.94
C GLU A 230 -31.54 -30.87 14.85
N SER A 231 -31.29 -29.95 15.77
CA SER A 231 -31.77 -28.58 15.59
C SER A 231 -30.99 -28.00 14.40
N PRO A 232 -31.65 -27.44 13.38
CA PRO A 232 -30.99 -26.89 12.19
C PRO A 232 -30.17 -25.62 12.47
N VAL A 233 -30.09 -25.18 13.72
CA VAL A 233 -29.49 -23.90 14.10
C VAL A 233 -27.98 -23.99 14.34
N ALA A 234 -27.42 -25.19 14.49
CA ALA A 234 -25.98 -25.38 14.73
C ALA A 234 -25.12 -25.43 13.44
N SER A 235 -25.73 -25.56 12.26
CA SER A 235 -25.00 -25.76 10.99
C SER A 235 -24.48 -24.47 10.36
N THR A 236 -25.15 -23.34 10.59
CA THR A 236 -24.77 -22.06 9.97
C THR A 236 -23.56 -21.42 10.64
N SER A 237 -23.44 -21.57 11.97
CA SER A 237 -22.30 -21.01 12.72
C SER A 237 -20.96 -21.67 12.36
N SER A 238 -20.95 -22.97 12.05
CA SER A 238 -19.70 -23.66 11.67
C SER A 238 -19.19 -23.22 10.30
N GLN A 239 -20.10 -23.01 9.34
CA GLN A 239 -19.74 -22.55 7.99
C GLN A 239 -19.16 -21.14 8.02
N VAL A 240 -19.79 -20.22 8.76
CA VAL A 240 -19.29 -18.84 8.92
C VAL A 240 -17.89 -18.82 9.54
N ILE A 241 -17.60 -19.70 10.52
CA ILE A 241 -16.27 -19.78 11.13
C ILE A 241 -15.22 -20.28 10.14
N ASP A 242 -15.56 -21.25 9.29
CA ASP A 242 -14.62 -21.78 8.31
C ASP A 242 -14.38 -20.79 7.15
N ASP A 243 -15.41 -20.05 6.73
CA ASP A 243 -15.30 -18.95 5.75
C ASP A 243 -14.43 -17.79 6.29
N LEU A 244 -14.60 -17.43 7.57
CA LEU A 244 -13.74 -16.44 8.21
C LEU A 244 -12.29 -16.92 8.28
N ARG A 245 -12.05 -18.21 8.56
CA ARG A 245 -10.69 -18.77 8.57
C ARG A 245 -10.06 -18.78 7.19
N THR A 246 -10.81 -19.04 6.12
CA THR A 246 -10.29 -18.96 4.75
C THR A 246 -9.96 -17.53 4.37
N ASN A 247 -10.84 -16.57 4.70
CA ASN A 247 -10.61 -15.15 4.43
C ASN A 247 -9.39 -14.61 5.20
N VAL A 248 -9.20 -15.01 6.47
CA VAL A 248 -8.02 -14.63 7.25
C VAL A 248 -6.74 -15.23 6.63
N ARG A 249 -6.77 -16.47 6.15
CA ARG A 249 -5.61 -17.06 5.45
C ARG A 249 -5.30 -16.33 4.15
N ASP A 250 -6.30 -16.00 3.36
CA ASP A 250 -6.15 -15.27 2.09
C ASP A 250 -5.57 -13.86 2.32
N LEU A 251 -6.12 -13.13 3.31
CA LEU A 251 -5.58 -11.84 3.73
C LEU A 251 -4.12 -11.96 4.17
N ASN A 252 -3.79 -12.98 4.95
CA ASN A 252 -2.42 -13.18 5.41
C ASN A 252 -1.45 -13.50 4.25
N THR A 253 -1.90 -14.23 3.23
CA THR A 253 -1.09 -14.45 2.01
C THR A 253 -0.90 -13.18 1.20
N ARG A 254 -1.93 -12.33 1.09
CA ARG A 254 -1.83 -11.03 0.41
C ARG A 254 -0.89 -10.07 1.14
N ILE A 255 -0.95 -10.03 2.47
CA ILE A 255 -0.03 -9.25 3.31
C ILE A 255 1.40 -9.72 3.10
N ASN A 256 1.67 -11.03 3.17
CA ASN A 256 3.01 -11.58 2.93
C ASN A 256 3.55 -11.21 1.54
N LEU A 257 2.71 -11.30 0.49
CA LEU A 257 3.09 -10.91 -0.86
C LEU A 257 3.45 -9.41 -0.94
N GLN A 258 2.67 -8.56 -0.27
CA GLN A 258 2.97 -7.12 -0.20
C GLN A 258 4.27 -6.84 0.54
N GLU A 259 4.56 -7.55 1.64
CA GLU A 259 5.83 -7.44 2.35
C GLU A 259 7.02 -7.87 1.49
N GLU A 260 6.90 -8.96 0.73
CA GLU A 260 7.94 -9.40 -0.20
C GLU A 260 8.16 -8.39 -1.33
N MET A 261 7.09 -7.84 -1.91
CA MET A 261 7.18 -6.76 -2.89
C MET A 261 7.88 -5.51 -2.32
N LEU A 262 7.54 -5.12 -1.09
CA LEU A 262 8.20 -3.98 -0.43
C LEU A 262 9.69 -4.25 -0.19
N ARG A 263 10.06 -5.45 0.26
CA ARG A 263 11.47 -5.85 0.42
C ARG A 263 12.22 -5.79 -0.92
N TYR A 264 11.60 -6.26 -2.00
CA TYR A 264 12.17 -6.18 -3.34
C TYR A 264 12.38 -4.74 -3.79
N LEU A 265 11.38 -3.86 -3.60
CA LEU A 265 11.48 -2.45 -3.97
C LEU A 265 12.57 -1.73 -3.16
N ILE A 266 12.69 -1.98 -1.85
CA ILE A 266 13.76 -1.42 -1.01
C ILE A 266 15.14 -1.84 -1.53
N LEU A 267 15.32 -3.11 -1.86
CA LEU A 267 16.58 -3.61 -2.43
C LEU A 267 16.87 -2.98 -3.79
N ARG A 268 15.85 -2.80 -4.65
CA ARG A 268 16.00 -2.17 -5.96
C ARG A 268 16.40 -0.70 -5.83
N VAL A 269 15.79 0.05 -4.92
CA VAL A 269 16.15 1.46 -4.67
C VAL A 269 17.58 1.56 -4.16
N ARG A 270 18.00 0.72 -3.21
CA ARG A 270 19.39 0.72 -2.74
C ARG A 270 20.41 0.45 -3.84
N LYS A 271 20.11 -0.51 -4.73
CA LYS A 271 20.98 -0.78 -5.90
C LYS A 271 21.08 0.41 -6.85
N LEU A 272 19.98 1.14 -7.06
CA LEU A 272 20.00 2.35 -7.88
C LEU A 272 20.77 3.48 -7.19
N GLU A 273 20.64 3.64 -5.87
CA GLU A 273 21.42 4.61 -5.09
C GLU A 273 22.92 4.28 -5.07
N GLU A 274 23.29 3.00 -5.07
CA GLU A 274 24.68 2.55 -5.20
C GLU A 274 25.22 2.82 -6.61
N ALA A 275 24.48 2.47 -7.67
CA ALA A 275 24.87 2.74 -9.04
C ALA A 275 25.05 4.24 -9.32
N ASN A 276 24.13 5.09 -8.85
CA ASN A 276 24.27 6.53 -9.00
C ASN A 276 25.49 7.09 -8.26
N ARG A 277 25.85 6.51 -7.10
CA ARG A 277 27.05 6.93 -6.37
C ARG A 277 28.32 6.54 -7.12
N GLU A 278 28.35 5.36 -7.74
CA GLU A 278 29.47 4.93 -8.58
C GLU A 278 29.62 5.85 -9.81
N GLU A 279 28.52 6.27 -10.44
CA GLU A 279 28.55 7.27 -11.53
C GLU A 279 29.11 8.63 -11.08
N ASP A 280 28.71 9.12 -9.89
CA ASP A 280 29.23 10.37 -9.33
C ASP A 280 30.75 10.28 -9.06
N GLU A 281 31.25 9.14 -8.55
CA GLU A 281 32.68 8.89 -8.30
C GLU A 281 33.50 8.80 -9.61
N GLU A 282 32.95 8.18 -10.66
CA GLU A 282 33.58 8.12 -11.99
C GLU A 282 33.64 9.52 -12.66
N GLU A 283 32.62 10.35 -12.47
CA GLU A 283 32.61 11.73 -12.99
C GLU A 283 33.70 12.57 -12.32
N GLU A 284 33.86 12.50 -10.99
CA GLU A 284 34.91 13.20 -10.24
C GLU A 284 36.33 12.78 -10.68
N GLU A 285 36.57 11.47 -10.89
CA GLU A 285 37.87 10.98 -11.38
C GLU A 285 38.17 11.52 -12.79
N SER A 286 37.16 11.60 -13.66
CA SER A 286 37.29 12.12 -15.02
C SER A 286 37.56 13.64 -15.06
N GLU A 287 37.01 14.40 -14.10
CA GLU A 287 37.27 15.84 -13.95
C GLU A 287 38.69 16.11 -13.45
N GLU A 288 39.16 15.36 -12.45
CA GLU A 288 40.55 15.47 -11.99
C GLU A 288 41.55 15.23 -13.13
N ASP A 289 41.26 14.24 -13.97
CA ASP A 289 42.08 13.88 -15.12
C ASP A 289 42.09 14.97 -16.21
N ARG A 290 40.95 15.62 -16.45
CA ARG A 290 40.85 16.80 -17.33
C ARG A 290 41.61 18.00 -16.78
N VAL A 291 41.52 18.25 -15.47
CA VAL A 291 42.25 19.36 -14.81
C VAL A 291 43.77 19.13 -14.89
N LYS A 292 44.25 17.91 -14.63
CA LYS A 292 45.67 17.53 -14.76
C LYS A 292 46.19 17.75 -16.19
N ARG A 293 45.43 17.36 -17.23
CA ARG A 293 45.85 17.57 -18.64
C ARG A 293 45.84 19.04 -19.09
N THR A 294 44.98 19.87 -18.54
CA THR A 294 44.86 21.29 -18.94
C THR A 294 45.79 22.22 -18.17
N GLY A 295 46.22 21.84 -16.96
CA GLY A 295 47.18 22.60 -16.14
C GLY A 295 48.59 22.70 -16.74
N ASP A 296 49.06 21.68 -17.47
CA ASP A 296 50.43 21.62 -17.98
C ASP A 296 50.73 22.54 -19.18
N ARG A 297 49.70 23.13 -19.82
CA ARG A 297 49.87 23.97 -21.02
C ARG A 297 50.19 25.44 -20.74
N LYS A 298 50.09 25.93 -19.50
CA LYS A 298 50.27 27.36 -19.17
C LYS A 298 51.70 27.80 -18.78
N GLY A 299 52.67 26.88 -18.72
CA GLY A 299 54.01 27.17 -18.18
C GLY A 299 55.13 27.56 -19.16
N LYS A 300 54.95 27.44 -20.49
CA LYS A 300 56.02 27.71 -21.47
C LYS A 300 55.74 28.97 -22.31
N GLY A 301 55.44 30.07 -21.63
CA GLY A 301 55.32 31.41 -22.23
C GLY A 301 56.60 32.23 -22.08
N ARG A 302 57.54 32.00 -23.00
CA ARG A 302 58.38 33.00 -23.68
C ARG A 302 58.95 34.16 -22.83
N LYS A 303 60.22 34.00 -22.41
CA LYS A 303 61.13 35.15 -22.18
C LYS A 303 61.80 35.48 -23.52
N GLU A 304 61.39 36.57 -24.15
CA GLU A 304 62.15 37.31 -25.19
C GLU A 304 62.16 38.79 -24.80
#